data_AF-A0A538EUZ3-F1
#
_entry.id   AF-A0A538EUZ3-F1
#
_cell.length_a   1.000
_cell.length_b   1.000
_cell.length_c   1.000
_cell.angle_alpha   90.00
_cell.angle_beta   90.00
_cell.angle_gamma   90.00
#
_symmetry.space_group_name_H-M   'P 1'
#
loop_
_entity.id
_entity.type
_entity.pdbx_description
1 polymer ?
#
loop_
_entity_poly.entity_id
_entity_poly.type
_entity_poly.pdbx_seq_one_letter_code
_entity_poly.pdbx_strand_id
1 'polypeptide(L)'
;MLLWPAAPALAGCSPHLPPLALPSRSATAPPSLAVGPAPSEPLPAVPSPPSLSTPPSPTTPAGFAAGSAVSCAGRPGVARVVALLRTQGVLDGTTTVSVRVGPLCAGTWQYTVLAVPRREPLQVVSQGPPDALVLVAAGTDVCSDRVRGGAPPGILAAAHC
;
A
#
# COMPACT_ATOMS: atom_id res chain seq x y z
N MET A 1 23.37 41.27 43.09
CA MET A 1 24.56 40.74 43.78
C MET A 1 24.23 39.30 44.14
N LEU A 2 24.87 38.21 43.70
CA LEU A 2 26.17 37.93 43.07
C LEU A 2 25.99 36.75 42.08
N LEU A 3 26.42 36.90 40.82
CA LEU A 3 27.64 36.34 40.17
C LEU A 3 27.63 34.82 39.85
N TRP A 4 27.74 34.55 38.54
CA TRP A 4 28.09 33.28 37.87
C TRP A 4 29.62 33.06 37.88
N PRO A 5 30.13 31.83 37.70
CA PRO A 5 30.64 31.36 36.38
C PRO A 5 30.48 29.82 36.19
N ALA A 6 30.81 29.09 35.12
CA ALA A 6 31.10 29.25 33.69
C ALA A 6 31.10 27.80 33.11
N ALA A 7 30.80 27.64 31.81
CA ALA A 7 30.97 26.39 31.03
C ALA A 7 32.47 26.20 30.62
N PRO A 8 32.97 25.01 30.18
CA PRO A 8 32.59 24.39 28.89
C PRO A 8 32.64 22.83 28.84
N ALA A 9 32.02 22.22 27.81
CA ALA A 9 32.32 20.83 27.43
C ALA A 9 32.25 20.66 25.90
N LEU A 10 33.44 20.74 25.31
CA LEU A 10 34.06 19.98 24.22
C LEU A 10 33.25 19.52 22.99
N ALA A 11 33.90 19.80 21.86
CA ALA A 11 33.61 19.41 20.49
C ALA A 11 33.52 17.89 20.25
N GLY A 12 32.68 17.50 19.30
CA GLY A 12 32.66 16.18 18.67
C GLY A 12 32.36 16.32 17.17
N CYS A 13 33.30 15.85 16.36
CA CYS A 13 33.42 16.06 14.92
C CYS A 13 32.29 15.46 14.05
N SER A 14 31.97 16.16 12.96
CA SER A 14 31.26 15.63 11.79
C SER A 14 32.10 14.60 11.00
N PRO A 15 31.48 13.54 10.48
CA PRO A 15 31.89 12.90 9.22
C PRO A 15 30.75 13.04 8.19
N HIS A 16 30.94 13.84 7.15
CA HIS A 16 31.38 13.40 5.80
C HIS A 16 30.36 12.50 5.10
N LEU A 17 29.56 13.10 4.22
CA LEU A 17 28.66 12.45 3.25
C LEU A 17 29.45 11.76 2.13
N PRO A 18 29.03 10.59 1.61
CA PRO A 18 29.28 10.20 0.24
C PRO A 18 28.13 10.62 -0.70
N PRO A 19 28.43 11.04 -1.94
CA PRO A 19 27.47 11.54 -2.92
C PRO A 19 26.66 10.46 -3.65
N LEU A 20 25.53 10.91 -4.25
CA LEU A 20 24.63 10.15 -5.13
C LEU A 20 25.38 9.40 -6.25
N ALA A 21 25.06 8.12 -6.42
CA ALA A 21 25.37 7.38 -7.64
C ALA A 21 24.13 7.38 -8.56
N LEU A 22 24.15 8.24 -9.60
CA LEU A 22 23.33 8.03 -10.80
C LEU A 22 24.01 6.95 -11.66
N PRO A 23 23.29 5.97 -12.22
CA PRO A 23 23.85 5.18 -13.31
C PRO A 23 23.96 6.06 -14.56
N SER A 24 25.19 6.51 -14.82
CA SER A 24 25.62 7.12 -16.07
C SER A 24 25.33 6.19 -17.24
N ARG A 25 24.66 6.73 -18.26
CA ARG A 25 24.55 6.13 -19.59
C ARG A 25 25.94 6.08 -20.20
N SER A 26 26.57 4.92 -20.21
CA SER A 26 27.74 4.69 -21.07
C SER A 26 27.27 4.62 -22.52
N ALA A 27 27.36 5.75 -23.22
CA ALA A 27 27.37 5.80 -24.66
C ALA A 27 28.73 5.28 -25.14
N THR A 28 28.81 3.98 -25.39
CA THR A 28 29.93 3.40 -26.14
C THR A 28 29.69 3.63 -27.63
N ALA A 29 30.41 4.60 -28.19
CA ALA A 29 30.58 4.70 -29.63
C ALA A 29 31.51 3.55 -30.09
N PRO A 30 31.15 2.78 -31.13
CA PRO A 30 32.04 1.77 -31.70
C PRO A 30 33.11 2.42 -32.60
N PRO A 31 34.33 1.85 -32.68
CA PRO A 31 35.30 2.24 -33.68
C PRO A 31 34.86 1.80 -35.08
N SER A 32 35.03 2.70 -36.06
CA SER A 32 34.87 2.40 -37.48
C SER A 32 35.99 1.48 -37.94
N LEU A 33 35.63 0.28 -38.41
CA LEU A 33 36.47 -0.57 -39.24
C LEU A 33 35.65 -0.95 -40.47
N ALA A 34 36.00 -0.34 -41.61
CA ALA A 34 35.59 -0.81 -42.93
C ALA A 34 36.30 -2.14 -43.22
N VAL A 35 35.60 -3.15 -43.80
CA VAL A 35 36.01 -4.01 -44.95
C VAL A 35 34.84 -4.98 -45.28
N GLY A 36 34.42 -5.03 -46.55
CA GLY A 36 34.01 -6.28 -47.24
C GLY A 36 32.52 -6.55 -47.49
N PRO A 37 32.08 -6.83 -48.74
CA PRO A 37 30.74 -7.32 -49.06
C PRO A 37 30.66 -8.87 -49.11
N ALA A 38 29.43 -9.39 -48.87
CA ALA A 38 28.89 -10.74 -49.17
C ALA A 38 29.01 -11.84 -48.09
N PRO A 39 28.19 -12.92 -48.12
CA PRO A 39 26.89 -13.16 -48.77
C PRO A 39 25.77 -13.54 -47.74
N SER A 40 24.52 -13.60 -48.20
CA SER A 40 23.34 -14.02 -47.41
C SER A 40 23.40 -15.49 -46.98
N GLU A 41 23.15 -15.74 -45.70
CA GLU A 41 22.86 -17.08 -45.17
C GLU A 41 21.55 -17.03 -44.35
N PRO A 42 20.56 -17.93 -44.59
CA PRO A 42 19.28 -17.87 -43.91
C PRO A 42 19.39 -18.40 -42.48
N LEU A 43 19.03 -17.59 -41.48
CA LEU A 43 18.94 -18.02 -40.08
C LEU A 43 17.76 -19.01 -39.88
N PRO A 44 17.93 -20.07 -39.07
CA PRO A 44 16.86 -21.00 -38.73
C PRO A 44 15.76 -20.34 -37.87
N ALA A 45 14.52 -20.71 -38.15
CA ALA A 45 13.33 -20.24 -37.44
C ALA A 45 13.34 -20.68 -35.96
N VAL A 46 13.21 -19.72 -35.06
CA VAL A 46 13.08 -19.96 -33.62
C VAL A 46 11.66 -20.47 -33.31
N PRO A 47 11.49 -21.61 -32.62
CA PRO A 47 10.17 -22.07 -32.20
C PRO A 47 9.57 -21.10 -31.16
N SER A 48 8.33 -20.68 -31.41
CA SER A 48 7.54 -19.82 -30.52
C SER A 48 7.25 -20.55 -29.20
N PRO A 49 7.37 -19.90 -28.03
CA PRO A 49 7.06 -20.53 -26.75
C PRO A 49 5.56 -20.88 -26.66
N PRO A 50 5.21 -22.01 -26.01
CA PRO A 50 3.81 -22.38 -25.85
C PRO A 50 3.09 -21.32 -25.02
N SER A 51 1.94 -20.86 -25.52
CA SER A 51 1.05 -19.97 -24.79
C SER A 51 0.59 -20.67 -23.51
N LEU A 52 1.12 -20.23 -22.37
CA LEU A 52 0.63 -20.63 -21.05
C LEU A 52 -0.84 -20.19 -20.96
N SER A 53 -1.73 -21.18 -20.96
CA SER A 53 -3.15 -20.95 -20.71
C SER A 53 -3.29 -20.41 -19.29
N THR A 54 -3.67 -19.14 -19.17
CA THR A 54 -4.05 -18.51 -17.91
C THR A 54 -5.15 -19.37 -17.26
N PRO A 55 -4.97 -19.84 -16.00
CA PRO A 55 -6.02 -20.59 -15.32
C PRO A 55 -7.29 -19.74 -15.19
N PRO A 56 -8.49 -20.34 -15.26
CA PRO A 56 -9.73 -19.59 -15.07
C PRO A 56 -9.70 -18.93 -13.69
N SER A 57 -9.82 -17.61 -13.65
CA SER A 57 -10.01 -16.88 -12.39
C SER A 57 -11.18 -17.51 -11.63
N PRO A 58 -11.03 -17.84 -10.33
CA PRO A 58 -12.14 -18.31 -9.54
C PRO A 58 -13.23 -17.24 -9.60
N THR A 59 -14.45 -17.64 -9.98
CA THR A 59 -15.64 -16.79 -9.93
C THR A 59 -15.88 -16.44 -8.47
N THR A 60 -15.23 -15.37 -8.03
CA THR A 60 -15.33 -14.84 -6.68
C THR A 60 -16.69 -14.14 -6.60
N PRO A 61 -17.50 -14.38 -5.55
CA PRO A 61 -18.81 -13.74 -5.41
C PRO A 61 -18.63 -12.22 -5.48
N ALA A 62 -19.42 -11.55 -6.34
CA ALA A 62 -19.51 -10.09 -6.55
C ALA A 62 -18.57 -9.25 -5.67
N GLY A 63 -17.27 -9.28 -5.99
CA GLY A 63 -16.21 -8.66 -5.21
C GLY A 63 -15.50 -7.61 -6.04
N PHE A 64 -14.86 -6.66 -5.36
CA PHE A 64 -14.05 -5.64 -6.03
C PHE A 64 -12.75 -6.24 -6.56
N ALA A 65 -12.09 -5.60 -7.53
CA ALA A 65 -10.76 -6.03 -7.96
C ALA A 65 -9.81 -6.06 -6.75
N ALA A 66 -8.98 -7.10 -6.64
CA ALA A 66 -8.10 -7.29 -5.47
C ALA A 66 -6.82 -6.42 -5.53
N GLY A 67 -6.39 -6.03 -6.73
CA GLY A 67 -5.12 -5.34 -6.95
C GLY A 67 -5.10 -3.87 -6.53
N SER A 68 -6.26 -3.23 -6.39
CA SER A 68 -6.37 -1.83 -5.99
C SER A 68 -7.61 -1.60 -5.13
N ALA A 69 -7.49 -0.74 -4.12
CA ALA A 69 -8.62 -0.31 -3.32
C ALA A 69 -9.34 0.85 -4.01
N VAL A 70 -10.64 0.67 -4.26
CA VAL A 70 -11.50 1.66 -4.90
C VAL A 70 -12.65 2.06 -3.97
N SER A 71 -13.34 3.17 -4.23
CA SER A 71 -14.54 3.51 -3.45
C SER A 71 -15.55 2.36 -3.48
N CYS A 72 -16.09 1.99 -2.32
CA CYS A 72 -17.09 0.94 -2.19
C CYS A 72 -18.47 1.29 -2.80
N ALA A 73 -18.65 2.49 -3.38
CA ALA A 73 -19.92 2.97 -3.94
C ALA A 73 -21.11 2.85 -2.96
N GLY A 74 -20.84 3.06 -1.66
CA GLY A 74 -21.84 2.96 -0.59
C GLY A 74 -22.14 1.52 -0.12
N ARG A 75 -21.38 0.51 -0.56
CA ARG A 75 -21.55 -0.89 -0.16
C ARG A 75 -20.22 -1.51 0.32
N PRO A 76 -19.92 -1.47 1.62
CA PRO A 76 -20.70 -0.84 2.70
C PRO A 76 -20.61 0.68 2.71
N GLY A 77 -21.62 1.32 3.29
CA GLY A 77 -21.59 2.74 3.60
C GLY A 77 -20.91 3.01 4.93
N VAL A 78 -20.45 4.25 5.13
CA VAL A 78 -19.80 4.72 6.36
C VAL A 78 -20.62 4.41 7.61
N ALA A 79 -21.94 4.66 7.56
CA ALA A 79 -22.82 4.45 8.70
C ALA A 79 -22.80 2.99 9.19
N ARG A 80 -22.66 2.03 8.26
CA ARG A 80 -22.58 0.60 8.59
C ARG A 80 -21.26 0.27 9.29
N VAL A 81 -20.15 0.85 8.83
CA VAL A 81 -18.83 0.72 9.47
C VAL A 81 -18.86 1.34 10.88
N VAL A 82 -19.43 2.53 11.05
CA VAL A 82 -19.56 3.17 12.38
C VAL A 82 -20.44 2.37 13.32
N ALA A 83 -21.55 1.80 12.81
CA ALA A 83 -22.41 0.92 13.60
C ALA A 83 -21.66 -0.33 14.06
N LEU A 84 -20.90 -0.98 13.17
CA LEU A 84 -20.04 -2.12 13.51
C LEU A 84 -19.05 -1.77 14.63
N LEU A 85 -18.36 -0.64 14.53
CA LEU A 85 -17.40 -0.21 15.55
C LEU A 85 -18.03 0.03 16.91
N ARG A 86 -19.25 0.56 16.96
CA ARG A 86 -19.99 0.74 18.22
C ARG A 86 -20.40 -0.59 18.83
N THR A 87 -20.88 -1.53 18.01
CA THR A 87 -21.23 -2.88 18.47
C THR A 87 -20.00 -3.64 18.99
N GLN A 88 -18.83 -3.41 18.41
CA GLN A 88 -17.56 -4.00 18.86
C GLN A 88 -16.91 -3.25 20.03
N GLY A 89 -17.52 -2.17 20.54
CA GLY A 89 -17.00 -1.39 21.66
C GLY A 89 -15.77 -0.53 21.34
N VAL A 90 -15.44 -0.33 20.06
CA VAL A 90 -14.32 0.51 19.62
C VAL A 90 -14.68 2.00 19.68
N LEU A 91 -15.94 2.32 19.36
CA LEU A 91 -16.49 3.66 19.47
C LEU A 91 -17.59 3.71 20.52
N ASP A 92 -17.59 4.76 21.34
CA ASP A 92 -18.72 5.04 22.22
C ASP A 92 -19.97 5.40 21.40
N GLY A 93 -21.16 5.03 21.90
CA GLY A 93 -22.43 5.22 21.20
C GLY A 93 -22.76 6.69 20.89
N THR A 94 -22.28 7.62 21.70
CA THR A 94 -22.51 9.07 21.58
C THR A 94 -21.41 9.80 20.82
N THR A 95 -20.29 9.13 20.49
CA THR A 95 -19.17 9.75 19.80
C THR A 95 -19.54 10.07 18.35
N THR A 96 -19.40 11.34 17.99
CA THR A 96 -19.57 11.83 16.61
C THR A 96 -18.24 11.72 15.88
N VAL A 97 -18.22 11.00 14.76
CA VAL A 97 -17.02 10.78 13.94
C VAL A 97 -17.22 11.39 12.56
N SER A 98 -16.11 11.76 11.91
CA SER A 98 -16.12 12.20 10.51
C SER A 98 -15.22 11.30 9.68
N VAL A 99 -15.51 11.16 8.39
CA VAL A 99 -14.71 10.31 7.50
C VAL A 99 -13.54 11.11 6.95
N ARG A 100 -12.35 10.52 7.01
CA ARG A 100 -11.15 11.03 6.35
C ARG A 100 -10.91 10.28 5.04
N VAL A 101 -11.03 8.96 5.07
CA VAL A 101 -10.83 8.07 3.92
C VAL A 101 -11.89 6.97 3.92
N GLY A 102 -12.35 6.61 2.73
CA GLY A 102 -13.15 5.40 2.52
C GLY A 102 -14.65 5.56 2.74
N PRO A 103 -15.40 4.45 2.71
CA PRO A 103 -14.94 3.07 2.64
C PRO A 103 -14.31 2.75 1.27
N LEU A 104 -13.09 2.20 1.30
CA LEU A 104 -12.41 1.66 0.14
C LEU A 104 -12.51 0.14 0.15
N CYS A 105 -12.72 -0.48 -1.01
CA CYS A 105 -12.95 -1.90 -1.17
C CYS A 105 -11.94 -2.52 -2.15
N ALA A 106 -11.44 -3.70 -1.80
CA ALA A 106 -10.76 -4.60 -2.72
C ALA A 106 -11.12 -6.04 -2.34
N GLY A 107 -11.48 -6.88 -3.31
CA GLY A 107 -12.07 -8.19 -3.03
C GLY A 107 -13.32 -8.08 -2.15
N THR A 108 -13.30 -8.78 -1.02
CA THR A 108 -14.35 -8.76 0.02
C THR A 108 -13.94 -7.96 1.26
N TRP A 109 -12.83 -7.21 1.20
CA TRP A 109 -12.26 -6.46 2.30
C TRP A 109 -12.51 -4.97 2.13
N GLN A 110 -12.57 -4.25 3.23
CA GLN A 110 -12.74 -2.81 3.25
C GLN A 110 -11.80 -2.11 4.20
N TYR A 111 -11.41 -0.90 3.83
CA TYR A 111 -10.59 0.00 4.62
C TYR A 111 -11.25 1.37 4.76
N THR A 112 -11.28 1.92 5.97
CA THR A 112 -11.86 3.23 6.28
C THR A 112 -11.00 3.94 7.32
N VAL A 113 -10.85 5.25 7.20
CA VAL A 113 -10.22 6.10 8.21
C VAL A 113 -11.22 7.11 8.73
N LEU A 114 -11.44 7.11 10.05
CA LEU A 114 -12.35 7.98 10.74
C LEU A 114 -11.57 8.98 11.61
N ALA A 115 -11.91 10.26 11.51
CA ALA A 115 -11.48 11.24 12.48
C ALA A 115 -12.42 11.21 13.70
N VAL A 116 -11.82 10.94 14.85
CA VAL A 116 -12.50 10.88 16.15
C VAL A 116 -12.08 12.10 16.97
N PRO A 117 -13.01 12.84 17.59
CA PRO A 117 -12.67 14.03 18.38
C PRO A 117 -11.67 13.72 19.49
N ARG A 118 -10.66 14.58 19.64
CA ARG A 118 -9.61 14.48 20.68
C ARG A 118 -8.83 13.16 20.69
N ARG A 119 -8.78 12.46 19.56
CA ARG A 119 -8.02 11.21 19.38
C ARG A 119 -7.33 11.23 18.01
N GLU A 120 -6.34 10.36 17.87
CA GLU A 120 -5.71 10.09 16.59
C GLU A 120 -6.71 9.44 15.61
N PRO A 121 -6.56 9.61 14.28
CA PRO A 121 -7.45 8.99 13.31
C PRO A 121 -7.52 7.47 13.51
N LEU A 122 -8.75 6.96 13.57
CA LEU A 122 -9.03 5.54 13.71
C LEU A 122 -9.06 4.91 12.33
N GLN A 123 -8.08 4.05 12.05
CA GLN A 123 -8.05 3.17 10.90
C GLN A 123 -8.88 1.93 11.19
N VAL A 124 -9.58 1.42 10.17
CA VAL A 124 -10.53 0.32 10.30
C VAL A 124 -10.40 -0.59 9.09
N VAL A 125 -10.16 -1.88 9.35
CA VAL A 125 -10.19 -2.95 8.36
C VAL A 125 -11.33 -3.90 8.69
N SER A 126 -12.21 -4.10 7.72
CA SER A 126 -13.33 -5.05 7.81
C SER A 126 -13.32 -6.00 6.63
N GLN A 127 -14.10 -7.08 6.76
CA GLN A 127 -14.25 -8.10 5.72
C GLN A 127 -15.69 -8.59 5.66
N GLY A 128 -16.13 -8.99 4.47
CA GLY A 128 -17.41 -9.63 4.22
C GLY A 128 -18.35 -8.76 3.38
N PRO A 129 -19.55 -9.28 3.07
CA PRO A 129 -20.57 -8.52 2.35
C PRO A 129 -21.08 -7.35 3.21
N PRO A 130 -21.67 -6.31 2.60
CA PRO A 130 -22.08 -5.08 3.30
C PRO A 130 -23.07 -5.32 4.45
N ASP A 131 -23.92 -6.35 4.35
CA ASP A 131 -24.90 -6.69 5.37
C ASP A 131 -24.34 -7.57 6.51
N ALA A 132 -23.22 -8.26 6.30
CA ALA A 132 -22.57 -9.15 7.28
C ALA A 132 -21.08 -8.83 7.42
N LEU A 133 -20.77 -7.57 7.69
CA LEU A 133 -19.41 -7.11 7.94
C LEU A 133 -18.86 -7.67 9.25
N VAL A 134 -17.62 -8.14 9.19
CA VAL A 134 -16.82 -8.57 10.33
C VAL A 134 -15.68 -7.57 10.52
N LEU A 135 -15.46 -7.14 11.76
CA LEU A 135 -14.32 -6.31 12.10
C LEU A 135 -13.07 -7.18 12.17
N VAL A 136 -12.04 -6.81 11.40
CA VAL A 136 -10.76 -7.53 11.40
C VAL A 136 -9.74 -6.82 12.29
N ALA A 137 -9.63 -5.50 12.14
CA ALA A 137 -8.77 -4.65 12.95
C ALA A 137 -9.33 -3.23 13.03
N ALA A 138 -9.13 -2.57 14.16
CA ALA A 138 -9.37 -1.13 14.32
C ALA A 138 -8.38 -0.54 15.31
N GLY A 139 -7.80 0.60 14.95
CA GLY A 139 -6.77 1.25 15.76
C GLY A 139 -6.07 2.35 14.99
N THR A 140 -5.02 2.90 15.58
CA THR A 140 -4.11 3.83 14.88
C THR A 140 -3.14 3.08 13.97
N ASP A 141 -2.92 1.79 14.22
CA ASP A 141 -2.27 0.81 13.35
C ASP A 141 -3.21 -0.40 13.18
N VAL A 142 -3.26 -0.96 11.98
CA VAL A 142 -4.12 -2.10 11.63
C VAL A 142 -3.35 -3.27 11.01
N CYS A 143 -2.02 -3.16 10.89
CA CYS A 143 -1.18 -4.08 10.13
C CYS A 143 -0.77 -5.34 10.90
N SER A 144 -1.75 -5.98 11.55
CA SER A 144 -1.61 -7.28 12.23
C SER A 144 -1.32 -8.42 11.24
N ASP A 145 -0.79 -9.54 11.74
CA ASP A 145 -0.54 -10.75 10.93
C ASP A 145 -1.79 -11.23 10.18
N ARG A 146 -2.97 -11.10 10.80
CA ARG A 146 -4.25 -11.43 10.16
C ARG A 146 -4.52 -10.55 8.94
N VAL A 147 -4.23 -9.25 9.03
CA VAL A 147 -4.41 -8.33 7.90
C VAL A 147 -3.35 -8.60 6.84
N ARG A 148 -2.07 -8.71 7.21
CA ARG A 148 -0.97 -8.98 6.27
C ARG A 148 -1.11 -10.31 5.53
N GLY A 149 -1.61 -11.35 6.20
CA GLY A 149 -1.79 -12.68 5.61
C GLY A 149 -3.12 -12.89 4.88
N GLY A 150 -4.13 -12.04 5.11
CA GLY A 150 -5.48 -12.24 4.58
C GLY A 150 -5.99 -11.16 3.64
N ALA A 151 -5.53 -9.92 3.80
CA ALA A 151 -6.03 -8.80 3.03
C ALA A 151 -5.46 -8.79 1.61
N PRO A 152 -6.27 -8.40 0.61
CA PRO A 152 -5.80 -8.28 -0.77
C PRO A 152 -4.80 -7.11 -0.93
N PRO A 153 -3.95 -7.13 -1.97
CA PRO A 153 -2.92 -6.13 -2.18
C PRO A 153 -3.42 -4.68 -2.15
N GLY A 154 -4.61 -4.43 -2.68
CA GLY A 154 -5.23 -3.09 -2.65
C GLY A 154 -5.48 -2.57 -1.23
N ILE A 155 -5.90 -3.44 -0.30
CA ILE A 155 -6.12 -3.05 1.10
C ILE A 155 -4.81 -2.87 1.85
N LEU A 156 -3.83 -3.76 1.62
CA LEU A 156 -2.50 -3.62 2.19
C LEU A 156 -1.89 -2.27 1.79
N ALA A 157 -1.90 -1.96 0.49
CA ALA A 157 -1.42 -0.69 -0.03
C ALA A 157 -2.17 0.53 0.56
N ALA A 158 -3.50 0.44 0.71
CA ALA A 158 -4.30 1.55 1.26
C ALA A 158 -4.09 1.77 2.77
N ALA A 159 -3.86 0.69 3.52
CA ALA A 159 -3.58 0.73 4.96
C ALA A 159 -2.08 0.93 5.27
N HIS A 160 -1.23 1.01 4.23
CA HIS A 160 0.22 1.07 4.36
C HIS A 160 0.80 -0.12 5.15
N CYS A 161 0.21 -1.29 4.94
CA CYS A 161 0.76 -2.59 5.30
C CYS A 161 1.52 -3.17 4.09
#